data_AF-A0A0N0D6W8-F1
#
_entry.id   AF-A0A0N0D6W8-F1
#
_cell.length_a   1.000
_cell.length_b   1.000
_cell.length_c   1.000
_cell.angle_alpha   90.00
_cell.angle_beta   90.00
_cell.angle_gamma   90.00
#
_symmetry.space_group_name_H-M   'P 1'
#
loop_
_entity.id
_entity.type
_entity.pdbx_description
1 polymer ?
#
loop_
_entity_poly.entity_id
_entity_poly.type
_entity_poly.pdbx_seq_one_letter_code
_entity_poly.pdbx_strand_id
1 'polypeptide(L)'
;TVAGHSNLNTLAAQSANITQVSIIHSLSANQADILTITASHINLQTLDISQTTINNLATEPRIVTIPDASGKILISGQQMVTSVELVDNAIENRHIGEGVIQGDNIASDAQISYSKLMLQNAIQNKDIANETIAYEKLNLADRIIPYTVLNLTGAIKSTDIASGAVSYSSLNLIDTIQSQDIQDGTILSQDLADNIIYPQKLSGIYATGNVKESLMSDGAGGFYWDEASPFESSISEIQFSGLVGGQTLIMNSMGVAVNSNG
;
A
#
# COMPACT_ATOMS: atom_id res chain seq x y z
N THR A 1 -25.99 14.84 93.45
CA THR A 1 -24.64 14.25 93.56
C THR A 1 -24.76 12.89 94.20
N VAL A 2 -24.69 11.81 93.42
CA VAL A 2 -24.57 10.46 93.99
C VAL A 2 -23.08 10.23 94.19
N ALA A 3 -22.58 10.47 95.41
CA ALA A 3 -21.21 10.16 95.78
C ALA A 3 -21.16 8.71 96.28
N GLY A 4 -20.87 7.79 95.37
CA GLY A 4 -20.67 6.39 95.68
C GLY A 4 -20.15 5.69 94.43
N HIS A 5 -19.07 4.90 94.58
CA HIS A 5 -18.61 3.98 93.54
C HIS A 5 -19.65 2.85 93.39
N SER A 6 -20.79 3.16 92.78
CA SER A 6 -21.71 2.15 92.30
C SER A 6 -21.20 1.67 90.95
N ASN A 7 -20.94 0.37 90.83
CA ASN A 7 -20.90 -0.31 89.54
C ASN A 7 -22.31 -0.22 88.92
N LEU A 8 -22.62 0.94 88.34
CA LEU A 8 -23.94 1.27 87.84
C LEU A 8 -24.06 0.60 86.47
N ASN A 9 -24.41 -0.68 86.47
CA ASN A 9 -24.52 -1.45 85.23
C ASN A 9 -25.75 -1.07 84.39
N THR A 10 -26.67 -0.26 84.91
CA THR A 10 -27.83 0.21 84.13
C THR A 10 -28.44 1.45 84.76
N LEU A 11 -28.59 2.51 83.96
CA LEU A 11 -29.37 3.70 84.31
C LEU A 11 -30.66 3.69 83.49
N ALA A 12 -31.78 3.34 84.13
CA ALA A 12 -33.10 3.40 83.52
C ALA A 12 -33.84 4.64 84.02
N ALA A 13 -33.85 5.70 83.19
CA ALA A 13 -34.62 6.91 83.44
C ALA A 13 -35.37 7.30 82.16
N GLN A 14 -36.56 7.88 82.30
CA GLN A 14 -37.30 8.42 81.14
C GLN A 14 -36.55 9.61 80.50
N SER A 15 -35.69 10.30 81.27
CA SER A 15 -34.71 11.26 80.78
C SER A 15 -33.59 11.43 81.81
N ALA A 16 -32.33 11.48 81.36
CA ALA A 16 -31.20 11.83 82.20
C ALA A 16 -30.33 12.88 81.50
N ASN A 17 -29.93 13.92 82.22
CA ASN A 17 -28.92 14.87 81.77
C ASN A 17 -27.57 14.46 82.36
N ILE A 18 -26.74 13.80 81.54
CA ILE A 18 -25.40 13.39 81.92
C ILE A 18 -24.45 14.50 81.51
N THR A 19 -23.97 15.28 82.49
CA THR A 19 -23.12 16.45 82.24
C THR A 19 -21.64 16.10 82.06
N GLN A 20 -21.23 14.89 82.43
CA GLN A 20 -19.87 14.38 82.25
C GLN A 20 -19.85 12.84 82.26
N VAL A 21 -19.09 12.25 81.33
CA VAL A 21 -18.78 10.81 81.31
C VAL A 21 -17.26 10.65 81.25
N SER A 22 -16.69 9.83 82.12
CA SER A 22 -15.27 9.48 82.13
C SER A 22 -15.14 7.97 81.95
N ILE A 23 -14.53 7.54 80.83
CA ILE A 23 -14.36 6.12 80.48
C ILE A 23 -12.88 5.80 80.56
N ILE A 24 -12.53 4.89 81.44
CA ILE A 24 -11.12 4.65 81.85
C ILE A 24 -10.48 3.53 81.01
N HIS A 25 -11.28 2.75 80.27
CA HIS A 25 -10.78 1.57 79.53
C HIS A 25 -11.37 1.46 78.12
N SER A 26 -12.61 0.97 77.94
CA SER A 26 -13.23 0.81 76.62
C SER A 26 -14.73 1.13 76.63
N LEU A 27 -15.22 1.64 75.50
CA LEU A 27 -16.64 1.82 75.22
C LEU A 27 -17.03 0.79 74.14
N SER A 28 -17.92 -0.13 74.48
CA SER A 28 -18.45 -1.15 73.55
C SER A 28 -19.98 -1.04 73.53
N ALA A 29 -20.54 -0.76 72.37
CA ALA A 29 -21.98 -0.68 72.17
C ALA A 29 -22.45 -1.91 71.39
N ASN A 30 -22.91 -2.95 72.10
CA ASN A 30 -23.26 -4.25 71.50
C ASN A 30 -24.64 -4.28 70.80
N GLN A 31 -25.37 -3.16 70.79
CA GLN A 31 -26.75 -3.01 70.28
C GLN A 31 -27.05 -1.57 69.78
N ALA A 32 -26.05 -0.75 69.43
CA ALA A 32 -26.31 0.61 68.94
C ALA A 32 -26.22 0.64 67.41
N ASP A 33 -27.28 1.10 66.75
CA ASP A 33 -27.32 1.23 65.29
C ASP A 33 -26.31 2.29 64.76
N ILE A 34 -25.95 3.30 65.57
CA ILE A 34 -24.95 4.33 65.24
C ILE A 34 -24.21 4.76 66.51
N LEU A 35 -22.87 4.78 66.48
CA LEU A 35 -22.03 5.43 67.50
C LEU A 35 -21.57 6.80 66.99
N THR A 36 -22.26 7.87 67.41
CA THR A 36 -21.89 9.25 67.07
C THR A 36 -21.07 9.86 68.21
N ILE A 37 -19.78 10.09 67.99
CA ILE A 37 -18.90 10.79 68.95
C ILE A 37 -18.67 12.21 68.43
N THR A 38 -19.27 13.19 69.09
CA THR A 38 -19.07 14.62 68.76
C THR A 38 -18.32 15.27 69.92
N ALA A 39 -17.01 15.44 69.79
CA ALA A 39 -16.20 16.10 70.81
C ALA A 39 -15.11 16.97 70.16
N SER A 40 -15.01 18.21 70.64
CA SER A 40 -14.12 19.24 70.07
C SER A 40 -12.63 19.00 70.30
N HIS A 41 -12.25 18.17 71.28
CA HIS A 41 -10.85 17.95 71.62
C HIS A 41 -10.66 16.54 72.19
N ILE A 42 -10.10 15.63 71.39
CA ILE A 42 -9.61 14.34 71.89
C ILE A 42 -8.11 14.27 71.61
N ASN A 43 -7.31 14.15 72.68
CA ASN A 43 -5.88 13.86 72.62
C ASN A 43 -5.69 12.34 72.52
N LEU A 44 -5.88 11.79 71.32
CA LEU A 44 -5.76 10.37 71.05
C LEU A 44 -4.31 10.06 70.60
N GLN A 45 -3.53 9.31 71.39
CA GLN A 45 -2.12 8.97 71.07
C GLN A 45 -2.02 7.92 69.94
N THR A 46 -3.01 7.03 69.84
CA THR A 46 -3.29 6.16 68.70
C THR A 46 -4.81 6.09 68.56
N LEU A 47 -5.35 6.41 67.39
CA LEU A 47 -6.66 5.89 66.99
C LEU A 47 -6.35 4.54 66.39
N ASP A 48 -6.62 3.46 67.13
CA ASP A 48 -6.68 2.16 66.50
C ASP A 48 -7.95 2.08 65.67
N ILE A 49 -7.86 2.70 64.51
CA ILE A 49 -8.55 2.32 63.28
C ILE A 49 -8.00 1.02 62.70
N SER A 50 -6.84 0.56 63.16
CA SER A 50 -5.84 -0.24 62.45
C SER A 50 -5.53 0.23 61.02
N GLN A 51 -6.25 1.24 60.48
CA GLN A 51 -6.43 1.63 59.08
C GLN A 51 -7.15 3.03 58.93
N THR A 52 -6.45 4.12 59.19
CA THR A 52 -6.61 5.53 58.74
C THR A 52 -7.79 6.48 59.13
N THR A 53 -7.48 7.79 59.13
CA THR A 53 -8.34 8.97 59.41
C THR A 53 -8.87 9.57 58.09
N ILE A 54 -10.15 9.99 58.07
CA ILE A 54 -10.88 10.55 56.91
C ILE A 54 -11.07 12.06 57.07
N ASN A 55 -10.59 12.89 56.13
CA ASN A 55 -10.97 14.31 56.05
C ASN A 55 -11.68 14.58 54.72
N ASN A 56 -13.00 14.79 54.78
CA ASN A 56 -13.87 15.10 53.65
C ASN A 56 -14.18 16.61 53.62
N LEU A 57 -13.79 17.29 52.55
CA LEU A 57 -14.02 18.72 52.32
C LEU A 57 -15.03 18.99 51.20
N ALA A 58 -15.80 17.98 50.81
CA ALA A 58 -16.76 18.12 49.73
C ALA A 58 -17.94 19.01 50.13
N THR A 59 -18.35 19.86 49.19
CA THR A 59 -19.55 20.72 49.31
C THR A 59 -20.85 19.96 49.02
N GLU A 60 -20.76 18.65 48.76
CA GLU A 60 -21.84 17.68 48.55
C GLU A 60 -21.47 16.39 49.32
N PRO A 61 -22.43 15.53 49.73
CA PRO A 61 -22.13 14.34 50.51
C PRO A 61 -21.14 13.40 49.84
N ARG A 62 -20.10 12.99 50.59
CA ARG A 62 -19.01 12.16 50.09
C ARG A 62 -18.51 11.17 51.15
N ILE A 63 -18.36 9.92 50.75
CA ILE A 63 -18.01 8.78 51.60
C ILE A 63 -16.55 8.38 51.34
N VAL A 64 -15.71 8.45 52.36
CA VAL A 64 -14.34 7.92 52.35
C VAL A 64 -14.39 6.61 53.12
N THR A 65 -13.81 5.55 52.57
CA THR A 65 -13.82 4.20 53.16
C THR A 65 -12.38 3.75 53.31
N ILE A 66 -12.03 3.18 54.46
CA ILE A 66 -10.69 2.65 54.72
C ILE A 66 -10.83 1.17 55.11
N PRO A 67 -10.37 0.23 54.27
CA PRO A 67 -10.91 -1.13 54.27
C PRO A 67 -10.07 -2.21 54.97
N ASP A 68 -8.73 -2.15 54.93
CA ASP A 68 -7.85 -3.07 55.70
C ASP A 68 -6.43 -2.47 56.06
N ALA A 69 -5.55 -3.24 56.73
CA ALA A 69 -4.18 -2.86 57.13
C ALA A 69 -3.22 -2.54 55.95
N SER A 70 -3.72 -2.54 54.72
CA SER A 70 -2.98 -2.16 53.50
C SER A 70 -2.71 -0.65 53.34
N GLY A 71 -3.32 0.21 54.17
CA GLY A 71 -3.03 1.65 54.20
C GLY A 71 -3.61 2.46 53.02
N LYS A 72 -4.55 1.92 52.24
CA LYS A 72 -5.20 2.63 51.12
C LYS A 72 -6.33 3.53 51.60
N ILE A 73 -6.36 4.77 51.10
CA ILE A 73 -7.33 5.83 51.44
C ILE A 73 -8.10 6.21 50.17
N LEU A 74 -9.44 6.15 50.18
CA LEU A 74 -10.30 6.58 49.06
C LEU A 74 -10.88 7.97 49.31
N ILE A 75 -10.44 9.00 48.57
CA ILE A 75 -11.06 10.33 48.65
C ILE A 75 -12.24 10.40 47.69
N SER A 76 -13.45 10.57 48.21
CA SER A 76 -14.55 11.13 47.44
C SER A 76 -14.51 12.64 47.64
N GLY A 77 -14.35 13.42 46.55
CA GLY A 77 -14.18 14.89 46.65
C GLY A 77 -13.85 15.58 45.33
N GLN A 78 -12.94 14.99 44.59
CA GLN A 78 -12.52 15.45 43.28
C GLN A 78 -13.23 14.66 42.17
N GLN A 79 -13.17 15.18 40.94
CA GLN A 79 -13.65 14.45 39.76
C GLN A 79 -12.60 13.46 39.23
N MET A 80 -11.33 13.57 39.64
CA MET A 80 -10.22 12.75 39.15
C MET A 80 -9.19 12.45 40.23
N VAL A 81 -8.53 11.30 40.12
CA VAL A 81 -7.34 10.90 40.89
C VAL A 81 -6.11 11.57 40.27
N THR A 82 -5.31 12.23 41.08
CA THR A 82 -4.10 12.96 40.68
C THR A 82 -2.84 12.13 40.95
N SER A 83 -1.69 12.56 40.44
CA SER A 83 -0.42 11.82 40.60
C SER A 83 0.05 11.71 42.05
N VAL A 84 -0.31 12.65 42.93
CA VAL A 84 0.06 12.61 44.36
C VAL A 84 -0.72 11.54 45.14
N GLU A 85 -1.83 11.06 44.60
CA GLU A 85 -2.69 10.03 45.20
C GLU A 85 -2.32 8.61 44.74
N LEU A 86 -1.37 8.48 43.80
CA LEU A 86 -0.85 7.21 43.30
C LEU A 86 0.60 7.03 43.75
N VAL A 87 0.87 5.95 44.49
CA VAL A 87 2.24 5.51 44.77
C VAL A 87 2.90 4.94 43.51
N ASP A 88 4.23 4.86 43.49
CA ASP A 88 4.97 4.26 42.38
C ASP A 88 4.46 2.84 42.08
N ASN A 89 4.23 2.56 40.80
CA ASN A 89 3.66 1.31 40.30
C ASN A 89 2.28 0.95 40.84
N ALA A 90 1.53 1.90 41.43
CA ALA A 90 0.15 1.66 41.88
C ALA A 90 -0.78 1.18 40.74
N ILE A 91 -0.53 1.68 39.53
CA ILE A 91 -1.27 1.31 38.31
C ILE A 91 -0.36 0.43 37.44
N GLU A 92 -0.79 -0.82 37.25
CA GLU A 92 -0.16 -1.80 36.39
C GLU A 92 -1.09 -2.08 35.20
N ASN A 93 -0.60 -2.75 34.16
CA ASN A 93 -1.42 -3.10 32.99
C ASN A 93 -2.73 -3.80 33.36
N ARG A 94 -2.72 -4.68 34.37
CA ARG A 94 -3.92 -5.39 34.85
C ARG A 94 -4.99 -4.47 35.47
N HIS A 95 -4.62 -3.25 35.86
CA HIS A 95 -5.56 -2.25 36.43
C HIS A 95 -6.24 -1.43 35.33
N ILE A 96 -5.80 -1.55 34.06
CA ILE A 96 -6.35 -0.84 32.91
C ILE A 96 -7.10 -1.85 32.05
N GLY A 97 -8.43 -1.73 31.99
CA GLY A 97 -9.26 -2.62 31.17
C GLY A 97 -9.03 -2.43 29.67
N GLU A 98 -9.40 -3.43 28.88
CA GLU A 98 -9.39 -3.35 27.43
C GLU A 98 -10.31 -2.20 26.95
N GLY A 99 -9.80 -1.37 26.03
CA GLY A 99 -10.54 -0.23 25.46
C GLY A 99 -10.76 0.95 26.41
N VAL A 100 -10.27 0.91 27.65
CA VAL A 100 -10.43 2.02 28.63
C VAL A 100 -9.65 3.26 28.19
N ILE A 101 -8.47 3.07 27.61
CA ILE A 101 -7.68 4.16 27.01
C ILE A 101 -8.10 4.31 25.55
N GLN A 102 -8.79 5.41 25.26
CA GLN A 102 -9.25 5.81 23.93
C GLN A 102 -8.43 7.01 23.42
N GLY A 103 -8.65 7.39 22.15
CA GLY A 103 -7.96 8.52 21.52
C GLY A 103 -8.06 9.81 22.34
N ASP A 104 -9.24 10.13 22.85
CA ASP A 104 -9.49 11.35 23.64
C ASP A 104 -8.80 11.34 25.02
N ASN A 105 -8.31 10.18 25.49
CA ASN A 105 -7.52 10.09 26.71
C ASN A 105 -6.02 10.41 26.47
N ILE A 106 -5.58 10.45 25.22
CA ILE A 106 -4.21 10.73 24.83
C ILE A 106 -4.16 12.15 24.26
N ALA A 107 -3.34 13.02 24.88
CA ALA A 107 -3.18 14.38 24.39
C ALA A 107 -2.67 14.40 22.94
N SER A 108 -3.11 15.37 22.14
CA SER A 108 -2.74 15.47 20.71
C SER A 108 -1.24 15.66 20.49
N ASP A 109 -0.51 16.15 21.50
CA ASP A 109 0.93 16.36 21.53
C ASP A 109 1.68 15.30 22.35
N ALA A 110 1.02 14.19 22.71
CA ALA A 110 1.64 13.13 23.48
C ALA A 110 2.85 12.52 22.75
N GLN A 111 4.02 12.53 23.40
CA GLN A 111 5.26 11.96 22.88
C GLN A 111 5.37 10.46 23.18
N ILE A 112 4.53 9.64 22.55
CA ILE A 112 4.58 8.18 22.72
C ILE A 112 5.63 7.58 21.79
N SER A 113 6.72 7.05 22.36
CA SER A 113 7.75 6.34 21.60
C SER A 113 7.16 5.13 20.88
N TYR A 114 7.53 4.94 19.61
CA TYR A 114 7.10 3.81 18.79
C TYR A 114 7.46 2.45 19.37
N SER A 115 8.53 2.35 20.17
CA SER A 115 8.89 1.12 20.88
C SER A 115 7.83 0.66 21.91
N LYS A 116 6.91 1.54 22.30
CA LYS A 116 5.78 1.23 23.19
C LYS A 116 4.51 0.84 22.44
N LEU A 117 4.50 0.90 21.11
CA LEU A 117 3.35 0.60 20.26
C LEU A 117 3.53 -0.75 19.55
N MET A 118 2.47 -1.55 19.48
CA MET A 118 2.44 -2.73 18.62
C MET A 118 2.16 -2.31 17.18
N LEU A 119 3.22 -1.97 16.43
CA LEU A 119 3.10 -1.48 15.05
C LEU A 119 3.03 -2.58 13.99
N GLN A 120 3.32 -3.83 14.34
CA GLN A 120 3.28 -4.94 13.38
C GLN A 120 1.85 -5.13 12.86
N ASN A 121 1.66 -4.94 11.55
CA ASN A 121 0.36 -4.98 10.86
C ASN A 121 -0.67 -3.96 11.37
N ALA A 122 -0.23 -2.93 12.11
CA ALA A 122 -1.14 -1.92 12.68
C ALA A 122 -1.66 -0.93 11.64
N ILE A 123 -0.87 -0.66 10.60
CA ILE A 123 -1.23 0.26 9.51
C ILE A 123 -1.88 -0.55 8.38
N GLN A 124 -3.15 -0.25 8.08
CA GLN A 124 -3.93 -0.81 6.99
C GLN A 124 -4.05 0.20 5.85
N ASN A 125 -4.45 -0.25 4.65
CA ASN A 125 -4.58 0.64 3.49
C ASN A 125 -5.51 1.85 3.75
N LYS A 126 -6.57 1.66 4.55
CA LYS A 126 -7.51 2.74 4.92
C LYS A 126 -6.87 3.84 5.77
N ASP A 127 -5.77 3.53 6.46
CA ASP A 127 -5.07 4.45 7.36
C ASP A 127 -4.09 5.35 6.57
N ILE A 128 -3.83 5.03 5.30
CA ILE A 128 -2.98 5.79 4.40
C ILE A 128 -3.89 6.46 3.36
N ALA A 129 -4.11 7.76 3.49
CA ALA A 129 -4.82 8.51 2.47
C ALA A 129 -4.03 8.55 1.15
N ASN A 130 -4.74 8.74 0.02
CA ASN A 130 -4.11 8.87 -1.29
C ASN A 130 -3.06 9.98 -1.28
N GLU A 131 -1.94 9.76 -1.98
CA GLU A 131 -0.86 10.74 -2.18
C GLU A 131 -0.10 11.18 -0.91
N THR A 132 -0.38 10.59 0.26
CA THR A 132 0.25 11.03 1.53
C THR A 132 1.68 10.52 1.72
N ILE A 133 2.03 9.40 1.09
CA ILE A 133 3.37 8.81 1.18
C ILE A 133 4.21 9.31 0.01
N ALA A 134 5.08 10.27 0.30
CA ALA A 134 6.04 10.78 -0.65
C ALA A 134 7.08 9.71 -1.04
N TYR A 135 7.55 9.76 -2.28
CA TYR A 135 8.46 8.74 -2.84
C TYR A 135 9.75 8.58 -2.03
N GLU A 136 10.32 9.69 -1.56
CA GLU A 136 11.52 9.73 -0.74
C GLU A 136 11.38 9.05 0.63
N LYS A 137 10.16 8.77 1.08
CA LYS A 137 9.88 8.03 2.33
C LYS A 137 9.84 6.52 2.11
N LEU A 138 9.77 6.05 0.87
CA LEU A 138 9.78 4.63 0.56
C LEU A 138 11.23 4.11 0.65
N ASN A 139 11.45 3.14 1.54
CA ASN A 139 12.72 2.43 1.62
C ASN A 139 12.81 1.39 0.48
N LEU A 140 12.97 1.89 -0.74
CA LEU A 140 13.19 1.08 -1.93
C LEU A 140 14.70 0.86 -2.08
N ALA A 141 15.12 -0.39 -2.22
CA ALA A 141 16.50 -0.69 -2.60
C ALA A 141 16.82 0.07 -3.91
N ASP A 142 17.91 0.83 -3.90
CA ASP A 142 18.39 1.66 -5.01
C ASP A 142 17.38 2.70 -5.54
N ARG A 143 16.34 3.05 -4.78
CA ARG A 143 15.23 3.90 -5.25
C ARG A 143 14.55 3.35 -6.51
N ILE A 144 14.51 2.03 -6.68
CA ILE A 144 13.88 1.38 -7.82
C ILE A 144 12.54 0.79 -7.37
N ILE A 145 11.48 1.04 -8.15
CA ILE A 145 10.25 0.27 -8.05
C ILE A 145 10.45 -1.02 -8.86
N PRO A 146 10.34 -2.22 -8.27
CA PRO A 146 10.44 -3.46 -9.03
C PRO A 146 9.41 -3.48 -10.17
N TYR A 147 9.84 -3.73 -11.40
CA TYR A 147 8.92 -3.80 -12.54
C TYR A 147 7.84 -4.87 -12.37
N THR A 148 8.08 -5.90 -11.53
CA THR A 148 7.12 -6.96 -11.21
C THR A 148 5.88 -6.47 -10.48
N VAL A 149 5.90 -5.29 -9.87
CA VAL A 149 4.73 -4.71 -9.19
C VAL A 149 4.04 -3.63 -10.03
N LEU A 150 4.57 -3.32 -11.22
CA LEU A 150 3.98 -2.33 -12.13
C LEU A 150 3.07 -3.04 -13.14
N ASN A 151 1.80 -2.62 -13.21
CA ASN A 151 0.96 -2.98 -14.34
C ASN A 151 1.20 -1.98 -15.48
N LEU A 152 2.02 -2.37 -16.45
CA LEU A 152 2.36 -1.53 -17.61
C LEU A 152 1.41 -1.72 -18.81
N THR A 153 0.41 -2.59 -18.70
CA THR A 153 -0.51 -2.90 -19.81
C THR A 153 -1.29 -1.65 -20.20
N GLY A 154 -1.08 -1.15 -21.42
CA GLY A 154 -1.71 0.07 -21.92
C GLY A 154 -1.24 1.37 -21.25
N ALA A 155 -0.26 1.31 -20.34
CA ALA A 155 0.28 2.48 -19.66
C ALA A 155 1.40 3.16 -20.48
N ILE A 156 2.17 2.36 -21.23
CA ILE A 156 3.28 2.85 -22.05
C ILE A 156 2.75 3.54 -23.31
N LYS A 157 3.07 4.81 -23.46
CA LYS A 157 2.82 5.62 -24.66
C LYS A 157 4.09 5.72 -25.49
N SER A 158 3.96 6.06 -26.78
CA SER A 158 5.11 6.26 -27.66
C SER A 158 6.09 7.32 -27.15
N THR A 159 5.60 8.33 -26.41
CA THR A 159 6.42 9.37 -25.77
C THR A 159 7.28 8.86 -24.63
N ASP A 160 6.96 7.71 -24.06
CA ASP A 160 7.71 7.10 -22.96
C ASP A 160 8.93 6.31 -23.48
N ILE A 161 8.97 6.03 -24.80
CA ILE A 161 10.01 5.27 -25.46
C ILE A 161 10.97 6.25 -26.16
N ALA A 162 12.20 6.35 -25.65
CA ALA A 162 13.22 7.18 -26.28
C ALA A 162 13.56 6.68 -27.70
N SER A 163 14.02 7.59 -28.56
CA SER A 163 14.47 7.24 -29.91
C SER A 163 15.58 6.18 -29.85
N GLY A 164 15.35 5.05 -30.53
CA GLY A 164 16.28 3.91 -30.55
C GLY A 164 16.26 3.03 -29.31
N ALA A 165 15.36 3.25 -28.34
CA ALA A 165 15.26 2.41 -27.15
C ALA A 165 14.79 0.98 -27.45
N VAL A 166 14.04 0.79 -28.54
CA VAL A 166 13.64 -0.53 -29.05
C VAL A 166 14.50 -0.87 -30.26
N SER A 167 15.37 -1.85 -30.10
CA SER A 167 16.20 -2.38 -31.19
C SER A 167 15.35 -3.21 -32.15
N TYR A 168 15.72 -3.22 -33.43
CA TYR A 168 15.04 -4.04 -34.44
C TYR A 168 15.03 -5.53 -34.07
N SER A 169 16.11 -6.03 -33.45
CA SER A 169 16.22 -7.41 -32.95
C SER A 169 15.25 -7.75 -31.80
N SER A 170 14.66 -6.75 -31.16
CA SER A 170 13.65 -6.92 -30.10
C SER A 170 12.23 -7.03 -30.67
N LEU A 171 12.04 -6.79 -31.97
CA LEU A 171 10.76 -6.89 -32.64
C LEU A 171 10.56 -8.33 -33.13
N ASN A 172 9.43 -8.95 -32.75
CA ASN A 172 9.00 -10.18 -33.40
C ASN A 172 8.29 -9.82 -34.70
N LEU A 173 9.00 -9.94 -35.82
CA LEU A 173 8.50 -9.58 -37.16
C LEU A 173 8.05 -10.79 -37.99
N ILE A 174 8.10 -12.00 -37.43
CA ILE A 174 7.70 -13.22 -38.12
C ILE A 174 6.19 -13.15 -38.37
N ASP A 175 5.80 -13.27 -39.63
CA ASP A 175 4.40 -13.25 -40.10
C ASP A 175 3.61 -11.98 -39.73
N THR A 176 4.28 -10.89 -39.33
CA THR A 176 3.59 -9.64 -38.94
C THR A 176 3.47 -8.63 -40.08
N ILE A 177 4.39 -8.66 -41.05
CA ILE A 177 4.40 -7.69 -42.16
C ILE A 177 3.39 -8.11 -43.22
N GLN A 178 2.38 -7.27 -43.45
CA GLN A 178 1.35 -7.44 -44.46
C GLN A 178 1.60 -6.52 -45.66
N SER A 179 0.96 -6.79 -46.80
CA SER A 179 1.13 -5.95 -48.01
C SER A 179 0.80 -4.47 -47.76
N GLN A 180 -0.16 -4.17 -46.88
CA GLN A 180 -0.53 -2.79 -46.52
C GLN A 180 0.55 -2.05 -45.70
N ASP A 181 1.49 -2.78 -45.09
CA ASP A 181 2.61 -2.19 -44.32
C ASP A 181 3.76 -1.79 -45.26
N ILE A 182 3.73 -2.23 -46.51
CA ILE A 182 4.71 -1.93 -47.55
C ILE A 182 4.12 -0.87 -48.47
N GLN A 183 4.74 0.30 -48.53
CA GLN A 183 4.30 1.36 -49.43
C GLN A 183 4.68 1.02 -50.87
N ASP A 184 3.79 1.30 -51.83
CA ASP A 184 4.05 1.07 -53.25
C ASP A 184 5.33 1.78 -53.71
N GLY A 185 6.17 1.04 -54.43
CA GLY A 185 7.44 1.54 -54.97
C GLY A 185 8.59 1.65 -53.96
N THR A 186 8.42 1.26 -52.69
CA THR A 186 9.51 1.32 -51.70
C THR A 186 10.41 0.10 -51.69
N ILE A 187 9.98 -1.04 -52.24
CA ILE A 187 10.86 -2.20 -52.44
C ILE A 187 11.69 -1.96 -53.70
N LEU A 188 12.94 -1.57 -53.51
CA LEU A 188 13.91 -1.33 -54.56
C LEU A 188 14.71 -2.61 -54.84
N SER A 189 15.40 -2.67 -55.99
CA SER A 189 16.24 -3.82 -56.34
C SER A 189 17.31 -4.12 -55.28
N GLN A 190 17.82 -3.10 -54.58
CA GLN A 190 18.80 -3.25 -53.49
C GLN A 190 18.23 -3.88 -52.20
N ASP A 191 16.90 -3.85 -52.02
CA ASP A 191 16.25 -4.43 -50.84
C ASP A 191 16.02 -5.94 -51.03
N LEU A 192 16.16 -6.44 -52.26
CA LEU A 192 16.06 -7.84 -52.63
C LEU A 192 17.46 -8.43 -52.78
N ALA A 193 17.78 -9.43 -51.96
CA ALA A 193 19.02 -10.17 -52.16
C ALA A 193 19.04 -10.90 -53.51
N ASP A 194 20.24 -11.08 -54.08
CA ASP A 194 20.40 -11.82 -55.33
C ASP A 194 19.76 -13.21 -55.25
N ASN A 195 19.06 -13.59 -56.32
CA ASN A 195 18.34 -14.87 -56.44
C ASN A 195 17.19 -15.09 -55.44
N ILE A 196 16.75 -14.06 -54.70
CA ILE A 196 15.67 -14.24 -53.73
C ILE A 196 14.31 -14.49 -54.38
N ILE A 197 14.09 -13.98 -55.60
CA ILE A 197 12.86 -14.17 -56.38
C ILE A 197 13.06 -15.35 -57.35
N TYR A 198 12.53 -16.51 -56.98
CA TYR A 198 12.42 -17.65 -57.89
C TYR A 198 11.11 -17.58 -58.67
N PRO A 199 11.01 -18.13 -59.89
CA PRO A 199 9.78 -18.13 -60.67
C PRO A 199 8.55 -18.58 -59.86
N GLN A 200 8.69 -19.58 -58.99
CA GLN A 200 7.63 -20.10 -58.12
C GLN A 200 7.12 -19.11 -57.05
N LYS A 201 7.84 -18.00 -56.81
CA LYS A 201 7.40 -16.91 -55.94
C LYS A 201 6.57 -15.86 -56.69
N LEU A 202 6.55 -15.91 -58.02
CA LEU A 202 5.72 -15.03 -58.84
C LEU A 202 4.33 -15.65 -59.01
N SER A 203 3.30 -14.86 -58.72
CA SER A 203 1.91 -15.29 -58.89
C SER A 203 1.66 -15.72 -60.34
N GLY A 204 1.05 -16.88 -60.55
CA GLY A 204 0.77 -17.43 -61.88
C GLY A 204 1.88 -18.30 -62.48
N ILE A 205 3.07 -18.35 -61.87
CA ILE A 205 4.20 -19.14 -62.36
C ILE A 205 4.41 -20.39 -61.51
N TYR A 206 4.22 -21.56 -62.12
CA TYR A 206 4.32 -22.85 -61.44
C TYR A 206 5.52 -23.70 -61.89
N ALA A 207 6.20 -23.28 -62.96
CA ALA A 207 7.36 -23.97 -63.53
C ALA A 207 8.29 -22.99 -64.26
N THR A 208 9.49 -23.45 -64.62
CA THR A 208 10.36 -22.74 -65.57
C THR A 208 9.73 -22.74 -66.97
N GLY A 209 9.89 -21.64 -67.70
CA GLY A 209 9.40 -21.53 -69.08
C GLY A 209 10.08 -22.49 -70.04
N ASN A 210 9.42 -22.78 -71.15
CA ASN A 210 9.95 -23.56 -72.25
C ASN A 210 10.90 -22.72 -73.13
N VAL A 211 11.62 -23.40 -74.02
CA VAL A 211 12.42 -22.73 -75.04
C VAL A 211 11.51 -21.90 -75.94
N LYS A 212 11.84 -20.60 -76.11
CA LYS A 212 11.10 -19.54 -76.85
C LYS A 212 10.02 -18.80 -76.07
N GLU A 213 9.73 -19.20 -74.84
CA GLU A 213 8.85 -18.42 -73.98
C GLU A 213 9.64 -17.32 -73.25
N SER A 214 9.03 -16.15 -73.11
CA SER A 214 9.50 -15.08 -72.24
C SER A 214 8.54 -14.91 -71.06
N LEU A 215 9.07 -14.47 -69.92
CA LEU A 215 8.24 -14.18 -68.76
C LEU A 215 7.52 -12.84 -68.99
N MET A 216 6.20 -12.89 -69.07
CA MET A 216 5.33 -11.72 -69.26
C MET A 216 4.59 -11.40 -67.96
N SER A 217 4.22 -10.14 -67.76
CA SER A 217 3.29 -9.73 -66.69
C SER A 217 1.89 -9.54 -67.26
N ASP A 218 0.86 -9.90 -66.48
CA ASP A 218 -0.54 -9.65 -66.83
C ASP A 218 -1.03 -8.24 -66.46
N GLY A 219 -0.19 -7.41 -65.84
CA GLY A 219 -0.52 -6.06 -65.37
C GLY A 219 -1.39 -6.01 -64.10
N ALA A 220 -1.78 -7.16 -63.55
CA ALA A 220 -2.55 -7.31 -62.31
C ALA A 220 -1.71 -7.92 -61.17
N GLY A 221 -0.38 -7.96 -61.34
CA GLY A 221 0.56 -8.56 -60.39
C GLY A 221 0.80 -10.05 -60.60
N GLY A 222 0.19 -10.64 -61.63
CA GLY A 222 0.50 -11.98 -62.10
C GLY A 222 1.55 -11.98 -63.22
N PHE A 223 2.12 -13.17 -63.42
CA PHE A 223 3.11 -13.45 -64.43
C PHE A 223 2.76 -14.76 -65.14
N TYR A 224 3.12 -14.86 -66.42
CA TYR A 224 2.91 -16.05 -67.23
C TYR A 224 4.05 -16.23 -68.23
N TRP A 225 4.24 -17.47 -68.70
CA TRP A 225 5.14 -17.78 -69.81
C TRP A 225 4.36 -17.76 -71.11
N ASP A 226 4.87 -17.06 -72.11
CA ASP A 226 4.28 -17.03 -73.44
C ASP A 226 5.36 -16.91 -74.51
N GLU A 227 5.09 -17.46 -75.69
CA GLU A 227 5.96 -17.25 -76.84
C GLU A 227 5.94 -15.76 -77.18
N ALA A 228 7.12 -15.15 -77.20
CA ALA A 228 7.25 -13.75 -77.58
C ALA A 228 6.75 -13.56 -79.03
N SER A 229 5.50 -13.14 -79.20
CA SER A 229 4.98 -12.75 -80.50
C SER A 229 5.68 -11.46 -80.93
N PRO A 230 6.35 -11.40 -82.10
CA PRO A 230 7.00 -10.19 -82.58
C PRO A 230 6.02 -9.05 -82.93
N PHE A 231 4.71 -9.22 -82.67
CA PHE A 231 3.64 -8.30 -83.07
C PHE A 231 2.70 -7.86 -81.92
N GLU A 232 2.98 -8.18 -80.66
CA GLU A 232 2.21 -7.64 -79.54
C GLU A 232 2.55 -6.16 -79.34
N SER A 233 1.62 -5.28 -79.75
CA SER A 233 1.76 -3.81 -79.75
C SER A 233 1.97 -3.16 -78.37
N SER A 234 1.87 -3.94 -77.29
CA SER A 234 2.07 -3.51 -75.90
C SER A 234 3.50 -3.70 -75.41
N ILE A 235 4.35 -4.44 -76.13
CA ILE A 235 5.73 -4.71 -75.72
C ILE A 235 6.64 -3.75 -76.48
N SER A 236 7.09 -2.69 -75.81
CA SER A 236 7.83 -1.59 -76.47
C SER A 236 9.19 -2.02 -77.03
N GLU A 237 9.80 -3.09 -76.53
CA GLU A 237 10.99 -3.73 -77.12
C GLU A 237 11.31 -5.01 -76.33
N ILE A 238 11.35 -6.18 -76.99
CA ILE A 238 12.06 -7.34 -76.42
C ILE A 238 13.47 -7.30 -76.99
N GLN A 239 14.43 -6.80 -76.21
CA GLN A 239 15.85 -6.85 -76.59
C GLN A 239 16.44 -8.19 -76.17
N PHE A 240 16.67 -9.09 -77.14
CA PHE A 240 17.50 -10.26 -76.92
C PHE A 240 18.97 -9.86 -77.10
N SER A 241 19.76 -9.89 -76.01
CA SER A 241 21.20 -9.67 -76.07
C SER A 241 21.96 -11.00 -75.92
N GLY A 242 22.86 -11.30 -76.86
CA GLY A 242 23.76 -12.45 -76.79
C GLY A 242 25.21 -12.07 -77.09
N LEU A 243 26.17 -12.68 -76.40
CA LEU A 243 27.60 -12.52 -76.71
C LEU A 243 28.04 -13.57 -77.74
N VAL A 244 28.55 -13.11 -78.88
CA VAL A 244 29.22 -13.98 -79.87
C VAL A 244 30.57 -13.36 -80.20
N GLY A 245 31.65 -14.07 -79.90
CA GLY A 245 33.02 -13.61 -80.19
C GLY A 245 33.43 -12.32 -79.47
N GLY A 246 32.88 -12.04 -78.27
CA GLY A 246 33.19 -10.84 -77.48
C GLY A 246 32.39 -9.59 -77.86
N GLN A 247 31.48 -9.67 -78.84
CA GLN A 247 30.59 -8.58 -79.21
C GLN A 247 29.16 -8.84 -78.74
N THR A 248 28.47 -7.78 -78.31
CA THR A 248 27.06 -7.85 -77.93
C THR A 248 26.19 -7.75 -79.17
N LEU A 249 25.45 -8.81 -79.49
CA LEU A 249 24.41 -8.79 -80.52
C LEU A 249 23.10 -8.38 -79.87
N ILE A 250 22.48 -7.30 -80.36
CA ILE A 250 21.14 -6.87 -79.93
C ILE A 250 20.18 -7.19 -81.06
N MET A 251 19.23 -8.09 -80.83
CA MET A 251 18.17 -8.39 -81.79
C MET A 251 16.94 -7.53 -81.44
N ASN A 252 16.50 -6.69 -82.39
CA ASN A 252 15.31 -5.85 -82.28
C ASN A 252 14.33 -6.13 -83.42
N SER A 253 13.20 -5.42 -83.43
CA SER A 253 12.13 -5.57 -84.43
C SER A 253 12.56 -5.28 -85.88
N MET A 254 13.74 -4.70 -86.09
CA MET A 254 14.33 -4.39 -87.39
C MET A 254 15.46 -5.36 -87.80
N GLY A 255 15.88 -6.29 -86.95
CA GLY A 255 16.91 -7.29 -87.23
C GLY A 255 17.99 -7.40 -86.13
N VAL A 256 19.10 -8.06 -86.46
CA VAL A 256 20.27 -8.18 -85.56
C VAL A 256 21.20 -6.99 -85.77
N ALA A 257 21.38 -6.19 -84.73
CA ALA A 257 22.40 -5.15 -84.66
C ALA A 257 23.62 -5.65 -83.88
N VAL A 258 24.82 -5.50 -84.44
CA VAL A 258 26.07 -5.72 -83.71
C VAL A 258 26.37 -4.44 -82.94
N ASN A 259 26.32 -4.48 -81.62
CA ASN A 259 26.80 -3.38 -80.80
C ASN A 259 28.31 -3.51 -80.62
N SER A 260 29.05 -2.96 -81.58
CA SER A 260 30.51 -2.80 -81.47
C SER A 260 30.81 -1.53 -80.68
N ASN A 261 30.60 -1.55 -79.36
CA ASN A 261 31.17 -0.54 -78.48
C ASN A 261 32.64 -0.90 -78.24
N GLY A 262 33.54 -0.16 -78.91
CA GLY A 262 34.85 0.14 -78.35
C GLY A 262 34.71 1.17 -77.23
#